data_AF-A0A534GQ55-F1
#
_entry.id   AF-A0A534GQ55-F1
#
_cell.length_a   1.000
_cell.length_b   1.000
_cell.length_c   1.000
_cell.angle_alpha   90.00
_cell.angle_beta   90.00
_cell.angle_gamma   90.00
#
_symmetry.space_group_name_H-M   'P 1'
#
loop_
_entity.id
_entity.type
_entity.pdbx_description
1 polymer ?
#
loop_
_entity_poly.entity_id
_entity_poly.type
_entity_poly.pdbx_seq_one_letter_code
_entity_poly.pdbx_strand_id
1 'polypeptide(L)' 'MNDAVRSQHTPVMQQYLRIKSQHPDMLLFYRMGDFYELFYDDARRAAALLDITLTTRGQSA' A
#
# COMPACT_ATOMS: atom_id res chain seq x y z
N MET A 1 -20.43 -22.75 6.90
CA MET A 1 -20.55 -21.39 7.45
C MET A 1 -19.16 -20.78 7.43
N ASN A 2 -18.96 -19.67 6.70
CA ASN A 2 -17.82 -18.74 6.74
C ASN A 2 -16.56 -19.05 5.90
N ASP A 3 -16.66 -18.87 4.57
CA ASP A 3 -15.49 -18.65 3.68
C ASP A 3 -15.60 -17.31 2.90
N ALA A 4 -16.40 -16.35 3.38
CA ALA A 4 -16.70 -15.11 2.66
C ALA A 4 -16.07 -13.84 3.29
N VAL A 5 -14.92 -13.94 3.96
CA VAL A 5 -14.21 -12.78 4.56
C VAL A 5 -12.72 -12.73 4.16
N ARG A 6 -12.39 -13.10 2.91
CA ARG A 6 -11.00 -13.08 2.41
C ARG A 6 -10.73 -12.15 1.22
N SER A 7 -11.66 -11.26 0.88
CA SER A 7 -11.65 -10.59 -0.43
C SER A 7 -11.87 -9.07 -0.40
N GLN A 8 -11.40 -8.34 0.62
CA GLN A 8 -11.48 -6.86 0.58
C GLN A 8 -10.26 -6.19 -0.10
N HIS A 9 -9.16 -6.93 -0.24
CA HIS A 9 -7.91 -6.38 -0.78
C HIS A 9 -7.27 -7.37 -1.75
N THR A 10 -6.67 -6.83 -2.81
CA THR A 10 -5.91 -7.63 -3.79
C THR A 10 -4.79 -8.41 -3.08
N PRO A 11 -4.35 -9.57 -3.60
CA PRO A 11 -3.27 -10.36 -2.97
C PRO A 11 -2.00 -9.53 -2.71
N VAL A 12 -1.70 -8.60 -3.60
CA VAL A 12 -0.62 -7.62 -3.48
C VAL A 12 -0.79 -6.72 -2.25
N MET A 13 -1.99 -6.16 -2.06
CA MET A 13 -2.30 -5.31 -0.91
C MET A 13 -2.27 -6.08 0.40
N GLN A 14 -2.70 -7.34 0.42
CA GLN A 14 -2.60 -8.19 1.61
C GLN A 14 -1.13 -8.38 2.03
N GLN A 15 -0.23 -8.61 1.07
CA GLN A 15 1.19 -8.71 1.35
C GLN A 15 1.76 -7.39 1.85
N TYR A 16 1.42 -6.26 1.22
CA TYR A 16 1.85 -4.93 1.64
C TYR A 16 1.44 -4.65 3.09
N LEU A 17 0.17 -4.85 3.42
CA LEU A 17 -0.37 -4.63 4.77
C LEU A 17 0.30 -5.54 5.83
N ARG A 18 0.58 -6.80 5.48
CA ARG A 18 1.28 -7.73 6.37
C ARG A 18 2.71 -7.29 6.69
N ILE A 19 3.44 -6.76 5.70
CA ILE A 19 4.80 -6.26 5.94
C ILE A 19 4.73 -4.94 6.70
N LYS A 20 3.76 -4.08 6.38
CA LYS A 20 3.56 -2.80 7.05
C LYS A 20 3.20 -2.95 8.53
N SER A 21 2.43 -3.98 8.91
CA SER A 21 2.11 -4.22 10.32
C SER A 21 3.33 -4.60 11.16
N GLN A 22 4.39 -5.13 10.54
CA GLN A 22 5.67 -5.41 11.20
C GLN A 22 6.55 -4.15 11.33
N HIS A 23 6.29 -3.12 10.50
CA HIS A 23 7.05 -1.89 10.42
C HIS A 23 6.13 -0.65 10.34
N PRO A 24 5.32 -0.37 11.38
CA PRO A 24 4.29 0.67 11.33
C PRO A 24 4.86 2.08 11.08
N ASP A 25 6.06 2.35 11.61
CA ASP A 25 6.69 3.68 11.57
C ASP A 25 7.59 3.92 10.35
N MET A 26 7.83 2.89 9.53
CA MET A 26 8.72 2.97 8.36
C MET A 26 7.93 3.13 7.08
N LEU A 27 8.45 3.90 6.12
CA LEU A 27 7.88 3.97 4.77
C LEU A 27 8.20 2.68 4.01
N LEU A 28 7.17 1.96 3.57
CA LEU A 28 7.35 0.73 2.81
C LEU A 28 7.35 1.02 1.30
N PHE A 29 8.52 0.89 0.68
CA PHE A 29 8.70 1.03 -0.76
C PHE A 29 8.38 -0.30 -1.44
N TYR A 30 7.22 -0.39 -2.08
CA TYR A 30 6.79 -1.61 -2.74
C TYR A 30 7.15 -1.58 -4.21
N ARG A 31 8.03 -2.50 -4.65
CA ARG A 31 8.52 -2.52 -6.04
C ARG A 31 7.45 -3.05 -6.99
N MET A 32 6.95 -2.18 -7.87
CA MET A 32 6.03 -2.50 -8.96
C MET A 32 6.71 -2.24 -10.31
N GLY A 33 7.36 -3.27 -10.85
CA GLY A 33 8.16 -3.14 -12.07
C GLY A 33 9.39 -2.25 -11.87
N ASP A 34 9.42 -1.13 -12.60
CA ASP A 34 10.51 -0.15 -12.59
C ASP A 34 10.32 0.96 -11.54
N PHE A 35 9.14 1.02 -10.90
CA PHE A 35 8.81 2.02 -9.91
C PHE A 35 8.69 1.42 -8.50
N TYR A 36 8.93 2.25 -7.50
CA TYR A 36 8.54 1.99 -6.13
C TYR A 36 7.26 2.75 -5.82
N GLU A 37 6.21 2.01 -5.47
CA GLU A 37 4.93 2.57 -5.07
C GLU A 37 4.80 2.50 -3.55
N LEU A 38 4.19 3.55 -2.99
CA LEU A 38 3.75 3.60 -1.60
C LEU A 38 2.23 3.73 -1.59
N PHE A 39 1.58 3.14 -0.60
CA PHE A 39 0.12 3.10 -0.53
C PHE A 39 -0.40 3.75 0.76
N TYR A 40 -1.67 4.16 0.76
CA TYR A 40 -2.37 4.73 1.91
C TYR A 40 -1.62 5.91 2.57
N ASP A 41 -1.36 5.83 3.88
CA ASP A 41 -0.66 6.88 4.62
C ASP A 41 0.80 7.06 4.19
N ASP A 42 1.45 6.00 3.74
CA ASP A 42 2.84 6.08 3.27
C ASP A 42 2.92 6.91 1.99
N ALA A 43 1.91 6.83 1.12
CA ALA A 43 1.82 7.67 -0.07
C ALA A 43 1.72 9.16 0.29
N ARG A 44 0.86 9.50 1.27
CA ARG A 44 0.70 10.88 1.75
C ARG A 44 1.99 11.41 2.38
N ARG A 45 2.63 10.60 3.24
CA ARG A 45 3.89 10.97 3.90
C ARG A 45 5.02 11.13 2.89
N ALA A 46 5.17 10.21 1.95
CA ALA A 46 6.20 10.27 0.92
C ALA A 46 6.01 11.47 -0.01
N ALA A 47 4.77 11.78 -0.41
CA ALA A 47 4.47 12.97 -1.21
C ALA A 47 4.94 14.26 -0.52
N ALA A 48 4.66 14.41 0.78
CA ALA A 48 5.08 15.57 1.56
C ALA A 48 6.61 15.62 1.81
N LEU A 49 7.25 14.46 2.02
CA LEU A 49 8.68 14.39 2.36
C LEU A 49 9.60 14.47 1.13
N LEU A 50 9.17 13.92 -0.01
CA LEU A 50 9.98 13.77 -1.21
C LEU A 50 9.57 14.73 -2.33
N ASP A 51 8.56 15.56 -2.09
CA ASP A 51 7.98 16.49 -3.08
C ASP A 51 7.59 15.78 -4.39
N ILE A 52 6.92 14.62 -4.25
CA ILE A 52 6.44 13.81 -5.36
C ILE A 52 4.91 13.90 -5.48
N THR A 53 4.41 13.84 -6.71
CA THR A 53 2.98 13.93 -6.99
C THR A 53 2.22 12.76 -6.36
N LEU A 54 1.32 13.06 -5.43
CA LEU A 54 0.36 12.08 -4.90
C LEU A 54 -0.67 11.73 -5.96
N THR A 55 -0.74 10.46 -6.35
CA THR A 55 -1.73 9.97 -7.31
C THR A 55 -2.66 8.97 -6.66
N THR A 56 -3.87 8.88 -7.16
CA THR A 56 -4.87 7.90 -6.71
C THR A 56 -5.17 6.93 -7.84
N ARG A 57 -4.94 5.63 -7.60
CA ARG A 57 -5.31 4.55 -8.52
C ARG A 57 -6.48 3.76 -7.91
N GLY A 58 -7.64 3.72 -8.57
CA GLY A 58 -8.80 2.91 -8.18
C GLY A 58 -9.10 1.81 -9.22
N GLN A 59 -9.72 0.67 -8.92
CA GLN A 59 -10.52 0.27 -7.76
C GLN A 59 -9.81 -0.80 -6.92
N SER A 60 -9.61 -0.52 -5.63
CA SER A 60 -9.53 -1.56 -4.59
C SER A 60 -10.67 -1.26 -3.62
N ALA A 61 -11.88 -1.54 -4.08
CA ALA A 61 -13.07 -1.67 -3.24
C ALA A 61 -13.31 -3.16 -3.00
#